data_AF-A0A939ZAH9-F1
#
_entry.id   AF-A0A939ZAH9-F1
#
_cell.length_a   1.000
_cell.length_b   1.000
_cell.length_c   1.000
_cell.angle_alpha   90.00
_cell.angle_beta   90.00
_cell.angle_gamma   90.00
#
_symmetry.space_group_name_H-M   'P 1'
#
loop_
_entity.id
_entity.type
_entity.pdbx_description
1 polymer ?
#
loop_
_entity_poly.entity_id
_entity_poly.type
_entity_poly.pdbx_seq_one_letter_code
_entity_poly.pdbx_strand_id
1 'polypeptide(L)'
;MRKITALILSIIIFSLGAVSVTADGNNIEGLKECMDALWMKNYYTEKQFAEMREKRKAEYTDEFWRTPWETRRNLEWRYIKYPDDAEAELSYRIETRMPDPDDSLWVTWLNDPDMNYCNVYAQNGVFDYIFSDTGYWTYYRKYSGSVMRTDGTFLKVRTANKRETYISIYSDSDELDFIKDINGIADLLGSAGVKTVYDVKIFGTGFMSSEMRFLYFKCDNGDYLIRLSTTNTATDQNVYLPIMERFQLYTAKEAMQKISDVYLSDNHDEREFGLKQAKSIAAVKPTFEEEAEALQQAGLLQGNEKGLDLLKPLSRIEATALLVRALGLENEPAAEQSEFADIPNGHWGVKYANIAAEKGITKGVGNNEFAPNSLVTDNQFATLVLRSANESDFNWETAIETLTERGIITPEDASTMDLFTRGDAAKIIYEAREKGLLR
;
A
#
# COMPACT_ATOMS: atom_id res chain seq x y z
N MET A 1 40.55 -21.97 -22.08
CA MET A 1 39.44 -22.82 -22.55
C MET A 1 38.32 -22.84 -21.52
N ARG A 2 37.59 -21.72 -21.42
CA ARG A 2 36.15 -21.78 -21.12
C ARG A 2 35.48 -22.22 -22.42
N LYS A 3 34.42 -23.02 -22.31
CA LYS A 3 33.54 -23.58 -23.38
C LYS A 3 34.06 -24.89 -24.01
N ILE A 4 33.17 -25.90 -24.08
CA ILE A 4 33.33 -27.30 -24.62
C ILE A 4 33.44 -28.43 -23.56
N THR A 5 32.73 -28.34 -22.43
CA THR A 5 32.35 -29.56 -21.68
C THR A 5 30.92 -29.51 -21.12
N ALA A 6 30.08 -28.69 -21.77
CA ALA A 6 28.62 -28.63 -21.54
C ALA A 6 27.82 -29.28 -22.69
N LEU A 7 28.46 -30.11 -23.50
CA LEU A 7 27.86 -30.70 -24.70
C LEU A 7 28.36 -32.15 -24.83
N ILE A 8 27.92 -33.08 -23.97
CA ILE A 8 27.99 -34.55 -24.20
C ILE A 8 27.20 -35.38 -23.17
N LEU A 9 26.76 -34.86 -22.02
CA LEU A 9 25.92 -35.64 -21.07
C LEU A 9 24.44 -35.23 -21.02
N SER A 10 23.90 -34.84 -22.18
CA SER A 10 22.47 -34.76 -22.47
C SER A 10 21.92 -36.01 -23.20
N ILE A 11 22.64 -37.14 -23.20
CA ILE A 11 22.20 -38.38 -23.84
C ILE A 11 22.46 -39.58 -22.92
N ILE A 12 21.79 -39.66 -21.77
CA ILE A 12 21.36 -40.93 -21.15
C ILE A 12 20.03 -40.67 -20.45
N ILE A 13 18.95 -40.81 -21.21
CA ILE A 13 17.56 -40.84 -20.74
C ILE A 13 17.15 -42.32 -20.69
N PHE A 14 16.59 -42.73 -19.55
CA PHE A 14 15.72 -43.90 -19.30
C PHE A 14 16.36 -45.30 -19.17
N SER A 15 16.34 -45.85 -17.94
CA SER A 15 15.46 -46.98 -17.62
C SER A 15 15.36 -47.25 -16.10
N LEU A 16 14.17 -47.00 -15.57
CA LEU A 16 13.46 -47.68 -14.47
C LEU A 16 14.23 -48.33 -13.31
N GLY A 17 14.02 -47.77 -12.13
CA GLY A 17 14.06 -48.45 -10.84
C GLY A 17 13.28 -47.62 -9.83
N ALA A 18 12.01 -47.95 -9.63
CA ALA A 18 11.10 -47.25 -8.72
C ALA A 18 11.65 -47.30 -7.28
N VAL A 19 12.26 -46.19 -6.86
CA VAL A 19 12.42 -45.83 -5.46
C VAL A 19 11.40 -44.72 -5.23
N SER A 20 10.45 -44.97 -4.35
CA SER A 20 9.49 -43.98 -3.87
C SER A 20 10.26 -42.80 -3.25
N VAL A 21 10.52 -41.78 -4.05
CA VAL A 21 10.81 -40.44 -3.55
C VAL A 21 9.46 -39.93 -3.06
N THR A 22 9.24 -39.99 -1.75
CA THR A 22 8.32 -39.04 -1.12
C THR A 22 8.90 -37.67 -1.42
N ALA A 23 8.25 -36.94 -2.32
CA ALA A 23 8.59 -35.56 -2.59
C ALA A 23 8.49 -34.78 -1.28
N ASP A 24 9.58 -34.15 -0.85
CA ASP A 24 9.53 -32.92 -0.05
C ASP A 24 8.97 -31.80 -0.97
N GLY A 25 7.74 -32.00 -1.44
CA GLY A 25 7.04 -31.05 -2.29
C GLY A 25 6.69 -29.82 -1.48
N ASN A 26 7.10 -28.65 -1.98
CA ASN A 26 6.59 -27.32 -1.64
C ASN A 26 7.30 -26.49 -0.57
N ASN A 27 8.62 -26.62 -0.40
CA ASN A 27 9.34 -25.57 0.34
C ASN A 27 9.73 -24.43 -0.61
N ILE A 28 8.81 -23.47 -0.83
CA ILE A 28 9.12 -22.19 -1.49
C ILE A 28 9.85 -21.32 -0.47
N GLU A 29 11.05 -20.85 -0.82
CA GLU A 29 11.89 -20.05 0.08
C GLU A 29 11.17 -18.74 0.45
N GLY A 30 11.13 -18.42 1.75
CA GLY A 30 10.55 -17.18 2.28
C GLY A 30 9.02 -17.18 2.42
N LEU A 31 8.30 -18.13 1.81
CA LEU A 31 6.83 -18.12 1.83
C LEU A 31 6.28 -18.21 3.25
N LYS A 32 6.78 -19.15 4.07
CA LYS A 32 6.27 -19.33 5.43
C LYS A 32 6.52 -18.09 6.28
N GLU A 33 7.72 -17.53 6.23
CA GLU A 33 8.09 -16.33 6.97
C GLU A 33 7.21 -15.13 6.59
N CYS A 34 6.96 -14.92 5.29
CA CYS A 34 6.09 -13.84 4.83
C CYS A 34 4.63 -14.07 5.22
N MET A 35 4.12 -15.30 5.13
CA MET A 35 2.76 -15.64 5.57
C MET A 35 2.59 -15.49 7.08
N ASP A 36 3.61 -15.86 7.87
CA ASP A 36 3.60 -15.66 9.32
C ASP A 36 3.55 -14.16 9.66
N ALA A 37 4.25 -13.31 8.91
CA ALA A 37 4.20 -11.86 9.09
C ALA A 37 2.81 -11.25 8.84
N LEU A 38 1.88 -11.98 8.23
CA LEU A 38 0.50 -11.52 8.07
C LEU A 38 -0.38 -11.71 9.29
N TRP A 39 0.07 -12.34 10.39
CA TRP A 39 -0.78 -12.64 11.56
C TRP A 39 -0.51 -11.72 12.75
N MET A 40 -1.57 -11.19 13.36
CA MET A 40 -1.46 -10.18 14.43
C MET A 40 -0.63 -10.70 15.60
N LYS A 41 -0.78 -11.99 15.92
CA LYS A 41 -0.05 -12.64 17.01
C LYS A 41 1.47 -12.55 16.93
N ASN A 42 2.02 -12.29 15.74
CA ASN A 42 3.47 -12.16 15.56
C ASN A 42 4.02 -10.76 15.90
N TYR A 43 3.13 -9.80 16.22
CA TYR A 43 3.51 -8.41 16.54
C TYR A 43 3.40 -8.06 18.03
N TYR A 44 2.65 -8.83 18.81
CA TYR A 44 2.44 -8.55 20.22
C TYR A 44 2.65 -9.81 21.07
N THR A 45 3.17 -9.60 22.28
CA THR A 45 3.31 -10.67 23.27
C THR A 45 1.96 -11.08 23.86
N GLU A 46 1.85 -12.30 24.39
CA GLU A 46 0.65 -12.76 25.12
C GLU A 46 0.23 -11.80 26.23
N LYS A 47 1.20 -11.21 26.93
CA LYS A 47 0.98 -10.21 27.97
C LYS A 47 0.35 -8.94 27.40
N GLN A 48 0.88 -8.41 26.30
CA GLN A 48 0.30 -7.25 25.63
C GLN A 48 -1.13 -7.54 25.14
N PHE A 49 -1.39 -8.73 24.61
CA PHE A 49 -2.76 -9.12 24.25
C PHE A 49 -3.69 -9.22 25.46
N ALA A 50 -3.22 -9.75 26.58
CA ALA A 50 -4.00 -9.79 27.82
C ALA A 50 -4.33 -8.37 28.32
N GLU A 51 -3.35 -7.46 28.30
CA GLU A 51 -3.53 -6.05 28.68
C GLU A 51 -4.51 -5.34 27.73
N MET A 52 -4.41 -5.56 26.42
CA MET A 52 -5.34 -5.04 25.43
C MET A 52 -6.77 -5.54 25.67
N ARG A 53 -6.93 -6.85 25.95
CA ARG A 53 -8.24 -7.43 26.29
C ARG A 53 -8.82 -6.79 27.55
N GLU A 54 -8.06 -6.69 28.64
CA GLU A 54 -8.56 -6.11 29.89
C GLU A 54 -8.93 -4.63 29.74
N LYS A 55 -8.09 -3.84 29.07
CA LYS A 55 -8.40 -2.44 28.74
C LYS A 55 -9.71 -2.34 27.96
N ARG A 56 -9.90 -3.20 26.95
CA ARG A 56 -11.10 -3.22 26.12
C ARG A 56 -12.34 -3.65 26.90
N LYS A 57 -12.23 -4.61 27.82
CA LYS A 57 -13.31 -4.97 28.75
C LYS A 57 -13.73 -3.75 29.56
N ALA A 58 -12.78 -3.04 30.17
CA ALA A 58 -13.06 -1.86 30.99
C ALA A 58 -13.77 -0.75 30.20
N GLU A 59 -13.28 -0.41 28.99
CA GLU A 59 -13.93 0.57 28.10
C GLU A 59 -15.39 0.20 27.79
N TYR A 60 -15.68 -1.08 27.52
CA TYR A 60 -17.03 -1.54 27.24
C TYR A 60 -17.91 -1.60 28.48
N THR A 61 -17.40 -2.05 29.61
CA THR A 61 -18.14 -2.05 30.87
C THR A 61 -18.57 -0.62 31.20
N ASP A 62 -17.69 0.37 31.08
CA ASP A 62 -18.03 1.77 31.31
C ASP A 62 -19.08 2.29 30.30
N GLU A 63 -18.94 2.02 28.99
CA GLU A 63 -19.93 2.39 27.98
C GLU A 63 -21.28 1.70 28.23
N PHE A 64 -21.24 0.41 28.59
CA PHE A 64 -22.39 -0.43 28.84
C PHE A 64 -23.14 0.02 30.10
N TRP A 65 -22.48 0.50 31.15
CA TRP A 65 -23.20 0.97 32.34
C TRP A 65 -23.60 2.47 32.27
N ARG A 66 -23.04 3.23 31.32
CA ARG A 66 -23.39 4.66 31.13
C ARG A 66 -24.81 4.91 30.59
N THR A 67 -25.43 3.93 29.92
CA THR A 67 -26.82 4.05 29.42
C THR A 67 -27.76 3.23 30.31
N PRO A 68 -28.81 3.83 30.92
CA PRO A 68 -29.75 3.10 31.76
C PRO A 68 -30.41 1.93 31.01
N TRP A 69 -30.56 0.79 31.68
CA TRP A 69 -31.15 -0.43 31.13
C TRP A 69 -32.54 -0.20 30.51
N GLU A 70 -33.37 0.62 31.15
CA GLU A 70 -34.70 0.98 30.65
C GLU A 70 -34.67 1.75 29.32
N THR A 71 -33.65 2.60 29.12
CA THR A 71 -33.46 3.32 27.86
C THR A 71 -33.10 2.36 26.73
N ARG A 72 -32.39 1.25 27.01
CA ARG A 72 -32.03 0.24 26.01
C ARG A 72 -33.21 -0.65 25.61
N ARG A 73 -34.03 -1.04 26.59
CA ARG A 73 -35.24 -1.84 26.36
C ARG A 73 -36.25 -1.14 25.43
N ASN A 74 -36.22 0.20 25.39
CA ASN A 74 -37.13 1.03 24.60
C ASN A 74 -36.57 1.45 23.22
N LEU A 75 -35.31 1.11 22.88
CA LEU A 75 -34.79 1.33 21.53
C LEU A 75 -35.33 0.20 20.63
N GLU A 76 -36.19 0.52 19.66
CA GLU A 76 -36.76 -0.43 18.70
C GLU A 76 -35.68 -1.10 17.83
N TRP A 77 -35.06 -2.19 18.30
CA TRP A 77 -34.05 -2.95 17.57
C TRP A 77 -34.58 -4.35 17.28
N ARG A 78 -35.10 -4.53 16.05
CA ARG A 78 -35.74 -5.73 15.50
C ARG A 78 -34.83 -6.97 15.31
N TYR A 79 -33.65 -7.05 15.94
CA TYR A 79 -32.66 -8.09 15.63
C TYR A 79 -31.88 -8.63 16.84
N ILE A 80 -32.55 -8.98 17.94
CA ILE A 80 -31.89 -9.78 19.00
C ILE A 80 -32.78 -10.96 19.37
N LYS A 81 -32.21 -12.17 19.25
CA LYS A 81 -32.87 -13.46 19.45
C LYS A 81 -32.25 -14.27 20.61
N TYR A 82 -31.55 -13.63 21.55
CA TYR A 82 -30.80 -14.25 22.66
C TYR A 82 -30.74 -13.35 23.92
N PRO A 83 -30.53 -13.92 25.13
CA PRO A 83 -31.50 -14.10 26.21
C PRO A 83 -31.56 -12.94 27.22
N ASP A 84 -32.50 -13.02 28.15
CA ASP A 84 -32.90 -12.01 29.16
C ASP A 84 -31.83 -11.61 30.21
N ASP A 85 -30.53 -11.83 29.97
CA ASP A 85 -29.42 -11.61 30.91
C ASP A 85 -28.42 -10.55 30.40
N ALA A 86 -28.27 -9.47 31.17
CA ALA A 86 -27.38 -8.36 30.87
C ALA A 86 -25.89 -8.77 30.87
N GLU A 87 -25.49 -9.75 31.67
CA GLU A 87 -24.11 -10.27 31.69
C GLU A 87 -23.80 -11.09 30.44
N ALA A 88 -24.79 -11.83 29.93
CA ALA A 88 -24.66 -12.55 28.67
C ALA A 88 -24.57 -11.58 27.48
N GLU A 89 -25.34 -10.48 27.49
CA GLU A 89 -25.24 -9.43 26.46
C GLU A 89 -23.89 -8.70 26.53
N LEU A 90 -23.43 -8.33 27.73
CA LEU A 90 -22.13 -7.69 27.93
C LEU A 90 -20.99 -8.58 27.44
N SER A 91 -20.99 -9.86 27.83
CA SER A 91 -19.99 -10.83 27.40
C SER A 91 -19.99 -11.00 25.87
N TYR A 92 -21.18 -11.13 25.27
CA TYR A 92 -21.33 -11.18 23.81
C TYR A 92 -20.76 -9.93 23.12
N ARG A 93 -21.05 -8.72 23.62
CA ARG A 93 -20.55 -7.46 23.04
C ARG A 93 -19.04 -7.29 23.20
N ILE A 94 -18.50 -7.68 24.34
CA ILE A 94 -17.06 -7.66 24.63
C ILE A 94 -16.35 -8.58 23.64
N GLU A 95 -16.80 -9.84 23.54
CA GLU A 95 -16.18 -10.81 22.64
C GLU A 95 -16.32 -10.39 21.18
N THR A 96 -17.48 -9.88 20.75
CA THR A 96 -17.72 -9.54 19.32
C THR A 96 -16.86 -8.39 18.82
N ARG A 97 -16.36 -7.55 19.71
CA ARG A 97 -15.58 -6.36 19.37
C ARG A 97 -14.12 -6.42 19.79
N MET A 98 -13.66 -7.61 20.21
CA MET A 98 -12.26 -7.91 20.45
C MET A 98 -11.64 -8.57 19.23
N PRO A 99 -10.45 -8.12 18.78
CA PRO A 99 -9.70 -8.85 17.77
C PRO A 99 -9.22 -10.18 18.35
N ASP A 100 -9.32 -11.24 17.55
CA ASP A 100 -8.72 -12.53 17.84
C ASP A 100 -7.34 -12.59 17.16
N PRO A 101 -6.21 -12.58 17.90
CA PRO A 101 -4.88 -12.55 17.31
C PRO A 101 -4.56 -13.73 16.40
N ASP A 102 -5.22 -14.87 16.61
CA ASP A 102 -5.03 -16.09 15.80
C ASP A 102 -5.81 -16.06 14.48
N ASP A 103 -6.84 -15.21 14.39
CA ASP A 103 -7.71 -15.05 13.22
C ASP A 103 -7.69 -13.60 12.67
N SER A 104 -6.65 -12.84 13.01
CA SER A 104 -6.45 -11.46 12.57
C SER A 104 -5.35 -11.35 11.51
N LEU A 105 -5.67 -10.72 10.38
CA LEU A 105 -4.82 -10.56 9.20
C LEU A 105 -4.44 -9.11 8.92
N TRP A 106 -3.19 -8.89 8.48
CA TRP A 106 -2.64 -7.57 8.18
C TRP A 106 -3.08 -7.13 6.80
N VAL A 107 -3.86 -6.04 6.74
CA VAL A 107 -4.28 -5.42 5.49
C VAL A 107 -3.51 -4.12 5.31
N THR A 108 -2.77 -4.06 4.21
CA THR A 108 -1.94 -2.93 3.82
C THR A 108 -2.74 -1.95 2.96
N TRP A 109 -2.45 -0.65 3.12
CA TRP A 109 -3.08 0.38 2.29
C TRP A 109 -2.31 0.56 0.99
N LEU A 110 -2.97 1.10 -0.03
CA LEU A 110 -2.28 1.62 -1.19
C LEU A 110 -2.03 3.12 -0.96
N ASN A 111 -0.83 3.59 -1.30
CA ASN A 111 -0.49 5.02 -1.36
C ASN A 111 -1.18 5.74 -2.53
N ASP A 112 -1.96 4.99 -3.30
CA ASP A 112 -2.85 5.43 -4.36
C ASP A 112 -4.31 5.26 -3.88
N PRO A 113 -4.87 6.25 -3.17
CA PRO A 113 -6.13 6.08 -2.44
C PRO A 113 -7.34 5.90 -3.36
N ASP A 114 -7.31 6.47 -4.56
CA ASP A 114 -8.32 6.27 -5.60
C ASP A 114 -7.99 5.06 -6.50
N MET A 115 -6.83 4.44 -6.31
CA MET A 115 -6.34 3.29 -7.07
C MET A 115 -6.09 3.58 -8.54
N ASN A 116 -5.80 4.84 -8.87
CA ASN A 116 -5.61 5.35 -10.22
C ASN A 116 -4.61 4.53 -11.07
N TYR A 117 -3.58 3.97 -10.44
CA TYR A 117 -2.39 3.51 -11.15
C TYR A 117 -2.10 2.02 -10.99
N CYS A 118 -2.97 1.27 -10.31
CA CYS A 118 -2.77 -0.16 -10.06
C CYS A 118 -2.45 -0.97 -11.34
N ASN A 119 -3.15 -0.70 -12.45
CA ASN A 119 -2.91 -1.40 -13.71
C ASN A 119 -1.55 -1.06 -14.32
N VAL A 120 -1.19 0.22 -14.39
CA VAL A 120 0.10 0.67 -14.93
C VAL A 120 1.27 0.07 -14.14
N TYR A 121 1.20 0.08 -12.81
CA TYR A 121 2.25 -0.46 -11.97
C TYR A 121 2.37 -1.99 -12.11
N ALA A 122 1.24 -2.70 -12.22
CA ALA A 122 1.23 -4.14 -12.47
C ALA A 122 1.82 -4.50 -13.84
N GLN A 123 1.47 -3.75 -14.89
CA GLN A 123 1.99 -3.96 -16.24
C GLN A 123 3.51 -3.73 -16.34
N ASN A 124 4.05 -2.85 -15.50
CA ASN A 124 5.48 -2.52 -15.46
C ASN A 124 6.27 -3.35 -14.43
N GLY A 125 5.65 -4.31 -13.73
CA GLY A 125 6.33 -5.18 -12.77
C GLY A 125 6.83 -4.46 -11.51
N VAL A 126 6.21 -3.32 -11.18
CA VAL A 126 6.55 -2.47 -10.02
C VAL A 126 5.36 -2.29 -9.10
N PHE A 127 4.43 -3.26 -9.08
CA PHE A 127 3.21 -3.19 -8.26
C PHE A 127 3.51 -3.03 -6.77
N ASP A 128 4.68 -3.48 -6.30
CA ASP A 128 5.13 -3.27 -4.93
C ASP A 128 5.23 -1.79 -4.51
N TYR A 129 5.47 -0.87 -5.45
CA TYR A 129 5.70 0.55 -5.15
C TYR A 129 4.49 1.28 -4.58
N ILE A 130 3.27 0.80 -4.84
CA ILE A 130 2.06 1.48 -4.39
C ILE A 130 1.60 1.01 -3.01
N PHE A 131 2.28 0.04 -2.38
CA PHE A 131 1.94 -0.35 -1.01
C PHE A 131 2.46 0.65 0.01
N SER A 132 1.61 0.96 0.99
CA SER A 132 1.97 1.76 2.15
C SER A 132 2.74 0.92 3.18
N ASP A 133 3.60 1.56 3.96
CA ASP A 133 4.14 0.97 5.19
C ASP A 133 3.09 0.92 6.31
N THR A 134 1.90 1.48 6.07
CA THR A 134 0.80 1.51 7.02
C THR A 134 -0.35 0.60 6.61
N GLY A 135 -1.17 0.24 7.59
CA GLY A 135 -2.26 -0.69 7.40
C GLY A 135 -3.07 -0.88 8.67
N TYR A 136 -3.85 -1.95 8.68
CA TYR A 136 -4.63 -2.35 9.84
C TYR A 136 -4.82 -3.86 9.93
N TRP A 137 -5.14 -4.32 11.12
CA TRP A 137 -5.59 -5.68 11.37
C TRP A 137 -7.10 -5.80 11.23
N THR A 138 -7.56 -6.79 10.47
CA THR A 138 -8.96 -7.24 10.37
C THR A 138 -9.09 -8.68 10.83
N TYR A 139 -10.25 -9.09 11.35
CA TYR A 139 -10.48 -10.45 11.84
C TYR A 139 -11.85 -11.01 11.44
N TYR A 140 -11.98 -12.33 11.45
CA TYR A 140 -13.23 -13.02 11.10
C TYR A 140 -14.29 -12.93 12.21
N ARG A 141 -15.50 -12.46 11.87
CA ARG A 141 -16.72 -12.83 12.63
C ARG A 141 -18.02 -12.63 11.84
N LYS A 142 -19.00 -13.49 12.14
CA LYS A 142 -20.34 -13.53 11.52
C LYS A 142 -21.18 -12.25 11.67
N TYR A 143 -20.88 -11.40 12.65
CA TYR A 143 -21.60 -10.14 12.91
C TYR A 143 -20.62 -9.07 13.40
N SER A 144 -20.28 -8.12 12.53
CA SER A 144 -19.43 -6.94 12.76
C SER A 144 -18.04 -7.17 13.37
N GLY A 145 -16.98 -7.03 12.56
CA GLY A 145 -15.59 -6.93 13.03
C GLY A 145 -15.21 -5.50 13.46
N SER A 146 -14.07 -5.33 14.14
CA SER A 146 -13.42 -4.04 14.37
C SER A 146 -12.06 -4.03 13.69
N VAL A 147 -11.64 -2.87 13.19
CA VAL A 147 -10.31 -2.70 12.61
C VAL A 147 -9.35 -2.12 13.66
N MET A 148 -8.13 -2.67 13.77
CA MET A 148 -7.09 -2.16 14.68
C MET A 148 -5.91 -1.59 13.89
N ARG A 149 -5.53 -0.36 14.19
CA ARG A 149 -4.37 0.33 13.61
C ARG A 149 -3.06 -0.17 14.20
N THR A 150 -1.94 0.15 13.55
CA THR A 150 -0.58 -0.15 14.02
C THR A 150 -0.28 0.35 15.43
N ASP A 151 -0.81 1.53 15.78
CA ASP A 151 -0.66 2.15 17.10
C ASP A 151 -1.51 1.49 18.20
N GLY A 152 -2.19 0.38 17.88
CA GLY A 152 -3.07 -0.34 18.79
C GLY A 152 -4.42 0.34 19.03
N THR A 153 -4.72 1.42 18.31
CA THR A 153 -6.03 2.09 18.40
C THR A 153 -7.04 1.47 17.44
N PHE A 154 -8.31 1.45 17.86
CA PHE A 154 -9.39 0.94 17.03
C PHE A 154 -9.92 2.03 16.09
N LEU A 155 -10.14 1.64 14.84
CA LEU A 155 -10.71 2.54 13.83
C LEU A 155 -12.21 2.72 14.07
N LYS A 156 -12.58 3.94 14.44
CA LYS A 156 -13.97 4.38 14.59
C LYS A 156 -14.38 5.26 13.41
N VAL A 157 -15.57 5.03 12.87
CA VAL A 157 -16.23 5.90 11.90
C VAL A 157 -17.46 6.53 12.53
N ARG A 158 -17.62 7.83 12.27
CA ARG A 158 -18.82 8.56 12.66
C ARG A 158 -19.88 8.33 11.59
N THR A 159 -20.95 7.65 11.95
CA THR A 159 -22.06 7.40 11.03
C THR A 159 -22.95 8.64 10.90
N ALA A 160 -23.84 8.67 9.90
CA ALA A 160 -24.78 9.77 9.64
C ALA A 160 -25.67 10.12 10.86
N ASN A 161 -25.89 9.16 11.77
CA ASN A 161 -26.61 9.38 13.03
C ASN A 161 -25.73 9.95 14.17
N LYS A 162 -24.51 10.39 13.85
CA LYS A 162 -23.47 10.93 14.76
C LYS A 162 -22.96 9.95 15.83
N ARG A 163 -23.27 8.66 15.76
CA ARG A 163 -22.66 7.64 16.62
C ARG A 163 -21.31 7.21 16.06
N GLU A 164 -20.31 7.14 16.94
CA GLU A 164 -19.06 6.46 16.65
C GLU A 164 -19.33 4.95 16.62
N THR A 165 -19.05 4.31 15.50
CA THR A 165 -19.07 2.85 15.36
C THR A 165 -17.71 2.36 14.88
N TYR A 166 -17.37 1.12 15.16
CA TYR A 166 -16.18 0.49 14.58
C TYR A 166 -16.45 0.12 13.11
N ILE A 167 -15.43 0.23 12.26
CA ILE A 167 -15.50 -0.32 10.90
C ILE A 167 -15.47 -1.84 11.01
N SER A 168 -16.46 -2.48 10.38
CA SER A 168 -16.48 -3.92 10.18
C SER A 168 -16.04 -4.26 8.78
N ILE A 169 -14.99 -5.06 8.68
CA ILE A 169 -14.57 -5.73 7.45
C ILE A 169 -14.81 -7.22 7.66
N TYR A 170 -15.48 -7.85 6.70
CA TYR A 170 -15.79 -9.27 6.77
C TYR A 170 -14.68 -10.05 6.07
N SER A 171 -13.92 -10.85 6.83
CA SER A 171 -13.34 -12.08 6.27
C SER A 171 -14.40 -13.18 6.41
N ASP A 172 -14.48 -14.11 5.46
CA ASP A 172 -15.26 -15.34 5.64
C ASP A 172 -14.36 -16.51 6.09
N SER A 173 -14.96 -17.63 6.48
CA SER A 173 -14.22 -18.78 7.01
C SER A 173 -13.32 -19.38 5.94
N ASP A 174 -13.82 -19.42 4.71
CA ASP A 174 -13.13 -19.99 3.56
C ASP A 174 -11.87 -19.20 3.23
N GLU A 175 -11.89 -17.87 3.36
CA GLU A 175 -10.70 -17.02 3.23
C GLU A 175 -9.63 -17.36 4.27
N LEU A 176 -10.01 -17.52 5.55
CA LEU A 176 -9.06 -17.86 6.60
C LEU A 176 -8.51 -19.27 6.44
N ASP A 177 -9.37 -20.24 6.11
CA ASP A 177 -8.97 -21.63 5.88
C ASP A 177 -7.98 -21.70 4.70
N PHE A 178 -8.23 -20.93 3.63
CA PHE A 178 -7.31 -20.82 2.51
C PHE A 178 -5.96 -20.22 2.90
N ILE A 179 -5.93 -19.10 3.63
CA ILE A 179 -4.68 -18.44 4.05
C ILE A 179 -3.86 -19.32 5.02
N LYS A 180 -4.54 -20.14 5.83
CA LYS A 180 -3.89 -21.13 6.72
C LYS A 180 -3.30 -22.31 5.95
N ASP A 181 -3.80 -22.63 4.76
CA ASP A 181 -3.27 -23.68 3.90
C ASP A 181 -2.02 -23.22 3.12
N ILE A 182 -0.92 -23.02 3.85
CA ILE A 182 0.37 -22.61 3.27
C ILE A 182 0.85 -23.62 2.22
N ASN A 183 0.58 -24.92 2.40
CA ASN A 183 0.98 -25.96 1.45
C ASN A 183 0.20 -25.84 0.14
N GLY A 184 -1.11 -25.62 0.21
CA GLY A 184 -1.93 -25.35 -0.98
C GLY A 184 -1.53 -24.07 -1.71
N ILE A 185 -1.19 -23.01 -0.98
CA ILE A 185 -0.62 -21.77 -1.58
C ILE A 185 0.72 -22.07 -2.25
N ALA A 186 1.58 -22.87 -1.61
CA ALA A 186 2.86 -23.26 -2.17
C ALA A 186 2.72 -24.14 -3.42
N ASP A 187 1.72 -25.02 -3.49
CA ASP A 187 1.37 -25.78 -4.69
C ASP A 187 0.97 -24.85 -5.85
N LEU A 188 0.13 -23.84 -5.58
CA LEU A 188 -0.31 -22.86 -6.58
C LEU A 188 0.88 -22.07 -7.13
N LEU A 189 1.72 -21.51 -6.26
CA LEU A 189 2.90 -20.74 -6.63
C LEU A 189 3.95 -21.61 -7.32
N GLY A 190 4.20 -22.82 -6.82
CA GLY A 190 5.14 -23.77 -7.38
C GLY A 190 4.74 -24.22 -8.79
N SER A 191 3.43 -24.41 -9.03
CA SER A 191 2.88 -24.68 -10.37
C SER A 191 3.10 -23.52 -11.35
N ALA A 192 3.22 -22.28 -10.86
CA ALA A 192 3.61 -21.11 -11.63
C ALA A 192 5.13 -20.92 -11.76
N GLY A 193 5.93 -21.86 -11.24
CA GLY A 193 7.39 -21.85 -11.32
C GLY A 193 8.09 -20.91 -10.31
N VAL A 194 7.37 -20.43 -9.30
CA VAL A 194 7.92 -19.60 -8.21
C VAL A 194 8.87 -20.45 -7.36
N LYS A 195 10.03 -19.89 -7.01
CA LYS A 195 11.00 -20.53 -6.10
C LYS A 195 11.20 -19.78 -4.80
N THR A 196 11.04 -18.46 -4.84
CA THR A 196 11.26 -17.59 -3.69
C THR A 196 10.16 -16.53 -3.64
N VAL A 197 9.63 -16.32 -2.43
CA VAL A 197 8.70 -15.25 -2.09
C VAL A 197 9.45 -14.25 -1.22
N TYR A 198 9.47 -12.99 -1.65
CA TYR A 198 10.16 -11.90 -0.95
C TYR A 198 9.23 -11.12 -0.03
N ASP A 199 7.95 -11.04 -0.37
CA ASP A 199 6.95 -10.30 0.39
C ASP A 199 5.54 -10.84 0.12
N VAL A 200 4.68 -10.74 1.12
CA VAL A 200 3.25 -11.06 1.01
C VAL A 200 2.46 -9.95 1.67
N LYS A 201 1.42 -9.48 0.97
CA LYS A 201 0.53 -8.43 1.49
C LYS A 201 -0.92 -8.79 1.23
N ILE A 202 -1.82 -8.27 2.06
CA ILE A 202 -3.26 -8.28 1.77
C ILE A 202 -3.68 -6.85 1.51
N PHE A 203 -4.44 -6.63 0.45
CA PHE A 203 -5.04 -5.32 0.15
C PHE A 203 -6.42 -5.50 -0.48
N GLY A 204 -7.21 -4.43 -0.50
CA GLY A 204 -8.53 -4.39 -1.12
C GLY A 204 -8.58 -3.40 -2.28
N THR A 205 -9.41 -3.69 -3.28
CA THR A 205 -9.64 -2.80 -4.44
C THR A 205 -11.01 -2.11 -4.40
N GLY A 206 -11.50 -1.72 -3.21
CA GLY A 206 -12.85 -1.18 -3.03
C GLY A 206 -12.93 -0.03 -2.02
N PHE A 207 -14.06 0.68 -2.03
CA PHE A 207 -14.39 1.65 -0.99
C PHE A 207 -15.81 1.40 -0.46
N MET A 208 -15.91 1.29 0.87
CA MET A 208 -17.13 1.06 1.67
C MET A 208 -17.85 -0.29 1.47
N SER A 209 -18.52 -0.51 0.33
CA SER A 209 -19.57 -1.54 0.20
C SER A 209 -19.39 -2.52 -0.96
N SER A 210 -18.25 -2.52 -1.63
CA SER A 210 -17.86 -3.51 -2.64
C SER A 210 -16.34 -3.51 -2.79
N GLU A 211 -15.66 -4.33 -1.99
CA GLU A 211 -14.21 -4.52 -2.03
C GLU A 211 -13.88 -5.91 -2.55
N MET A 212 -13.01 -6.00 -3.57
CA MET A 212 -12.33 -7.24 -3.89
C MET A 212 -11.01 -7.28 -3.12
N ARG A 213 -10.81 -8.30 -2.30
CA ARG A 213 -9.59 -8.47 -1.53
C ARG A 213 -8.63 -9.41 -2.24
N PHE A 214 -7.35 -9.07 -2.19
CA PHE A 214 -6.29 -9.85 -2.79
C PHE A 214 -5.21 -10.20 -1.77
N LEU A 215 -4.69 -11.41 -1.91
CA LEU A 215 -3.40 -11.81 -1.37
C LEU A 215 -2.35 -11.60 -2.45
N TYR A 216 -1.41 -10.71 -2.19
CA TYR A 216 -0.30 -10.33 -3.07
C TYR A 216 0.97 -11.07 -2.70
N PHE A 217 1.73 -11.48 -3.71
CA PHE A 217 3.04 -12.09 -3.57
C PHE A 217 4.06 -11.39 -4.47
N LYS A 218 5.17 -10.94 -3.88
CA LYS A 218 6.38 -10.54 -4.62
C LYS A 218 7.29 -11.76 -4.74
N CYS A 219 7.54 -12.24 -5.95
CA CYS A 219 8.32 -13.46 -6.18
C CYS A 219 9.56 -13.22 -7.06
N ASP A 220 10.42 -14.24 -7.15
CA ASP A 220 11.63 -14.26 -8.00
C ASP A 220 11.36 -14.12 -9.50
N ASN A 221 10.18 -14.56 -9.95
CA ASN A 221 9.79 -14.58 -11.35
C ASN A 221 8.61 -13.65 -11.68
N GLY A 222 8.18 -12.81 -10.74
CA GLY A 222 7.11 -11.83 -10.96
C GLY A 222 6.18 -11.65 -9.76
N ASP A 223 5.16 -10.83 -9.96
CA ASP A 223 4.18 -10.49 -8.94
C ASP A 223 2.88 -11.26 -9.18
N TYR A 224 2.30 -11.82 -8.12
CA TYR A 224 1.09 -12.64 -8.20
C TYR A 224 0.01 -12.17 -7.24
N LEU A 225 -1.24 -12.41 -7.63
CA LEU A 225 -2.44 -12.09 -6.88
C LEU A 225 -3.34 -13.32 -6.77
N ILE A 226 -3.93 -13.51 -5.59
CA ILE A 226 -5.02 -14.45 -5.37
C ILE A 226 -6.24 -13.67 -4.88
N ARG A 227 -7.38 -13.81 -5.58
CA ARG A 227 -8.65 -13.22 -5.12
C ARG A 227 -9.11 -13.96 -3.86
N LEU A 228 -9.27 -13.23 -2.77
CA LEU A 228 -9.71 -13.75 -1.48
C LEU A 228 -11.23 -13.65 -1.32
N SER A 229 -11.81 -12.45 -1.21
CA SER A 229 -13.24 -12.26 -0.95
C SER A 229 -13.78 -11.02 -1.69
N THR A 230 -15.11 -10.91 -1.76
CA THR A 230 -15.81 -9.71 -2.22
C THR A 230 -16.87 -9.26 -1.23
N THR A 231 -16.82 -8.03 -0.74
CA THR A 231 -17.82 -7.49 0.20
C THR A 231 -19.03 -6.89 -0.51
N ASN A 232 -19.88 -7.70 -1.15
CA ASN A 232 -21.29 -7.31 -1.26
C ASN A 232 -22.20 -8.52 -1.13
N THR A 233 -23.24 -8.33 -0.32
CA THR A 233 -24.16 -9.36 0.14
C THR A 233 -25.07 -9.83 -1.00
N ALA A 234 -25.05 -11.15 -1.24
CA ALA A 234 -26.15 -11.98 -1.73
C ALA A 234 -26.18 -12.43 -3.21
N THR A 235 -25.37 -11.94 -4.14
CA THR A 235 -25.28 -12.56 -5.48
C THR A 235 -23.91 -12.35 -6.12
N ASP A 236 -23.34 -13.41 -6.71
CA ASP A 236 -22.20 -13.37 -7.65
C ASP A 236 -22.50 -12.58 -8.96
N GLN A 237 -23.48 -11.66 -8.92
CA GLN A 237 -23.97 -10.86 -10.04
C GLN A 237 -23.67 -9.37 -9.84
N ASN A 238 -22.56 -9.03 -9.21
CA ASN A 238 -22.12 -7.65 -9.15
C ASN A 238 -21.54 -7.29 -10.53
N VAL A 239 -22.34 -6.64 -11.37
CA VAL A 239 -22.04 -6.35 -12.79
C VAL A 239 -20.80 -5.44 -12.97
N TYR A 240 -20.27 -4.89 -11.87
CA TYR A 240 -19.20 -3.90 -11.87
C TYR A 240 -17.84 -4.41 -11.37
N LEU A 241 -17.72 -5.71 -11.06
CA LEU A 241 -16.45 -6.34 -10.72
C LEU A 241 -16.13 -7.45 -11.73
N PRO A 242 -14.84 -7.70 -12.04
CA PRO A 242 -14.49 -8.75 -12.99
C PRO A 242 -14.83 -10.12 -12.43
N ILE A 243 -15.23 -11.02 -13.33
CA ILE A 243 -15.36 -12.43 -13.00
C ILE A 243 -13.96 -13.01 -12.86
N MET A 244 -13.55 -13.23 -11.61
CA MET A 244 -12.30 -13.87 -11.22
C MET A 244 -12.62 -14.98 -10.22
N GLU A 245 -12.20 -16.22 -10.44
CA GLU A 245 -12.41 -17.29 -9.47
C GLU A 245 -11.71 -16.98 -8.13
N ARG A 246 -12.37 -17.29 -7.01
CA ARG A 246 -11.74 -17.22 -5.67
C ARG A 246 -10.62 -18.25 -5.59
N PHE A 247 -9.58 -17.91 -4.85
CA PHE A 247 -8.45 -18.82 -4.55
C PHE A 247 -7.67 -19.30 -5.77
N GLN A 248 -7.91 -18.69 -6.93
CA GLN A 248 -7.09 -18.89 -8.12
C GLN A 248 -5.93 -17.90 -8.14
N LEU A 249 -4.77 -18.39 -8.57
CA LEU A 249 -3.57 -17.59 -8.80
C LEU A 249 -3.64 -16.87 -10.16
N TYR A 250 -3.36 -15.58 -10.15
CA TYR A 250 -3.22 -14.73 -11.32
C TYR A 250 -1.87 -14.01 -11.24
N THR A 251 -1.27 -13.69 -12.38
CA THR A 251 -0.23 -12.65 -12.35
C THR A 251 -0.87 -11.31 -11.98
N ALA A 252 -0.12 -10.42 -11.31
CA ALA A 252 -0.62 -9.09 -10.97
C ALA A 252 -1.11 -8.34 -12.22
N LYS A 253 -0.38 -8.49 -13.34
CA LYS A 253 -0.74 -7.94 -14.64
C LYS A 253 -2.10 -8.45 -15.14
N GLU A 254 -2.32 -9.77 -15.16
CA GLU A 254 -3.59 -10.34 -15.62
C GLU A 254 -4.77 -9.93 -14.74
N ALA A 255 -4.58 -9.94 -13.42
CA ALA A 255 -5.62 -9.56 -12.47
C ALA A 255 -6.00 -8.08 -12.62
N MET A 256 -5.02 -7.17 -12.67
CA MET A 256 -5.32 -5.74 -12.84
C MET A 256 -5.88 -5.42 -14.23
N GLN A 257 -5.42 -6.12 -15.28
CA GLN A 257 -6.02 -5.99 -16.61
C GLN A 257 -7.50 -6.42 -16.59
N LYS A 258 -7.83 -7.55 -15.95
CA LYS A 258 -9.23 -8.00 -15.82
C LYS A 258 -10.11 -6.96 -15.12
N ILE A 259 -9.61 -6.32 -14.06
CA ILE A 259 -10.33 -5.23 -13.37
C ILE A 259 -10.51 -4.03 -14.32
N SER A 260 -9.47 -3.65 -15.05
CA SER A 260 -9.52 -2.56 -16.02
C SER A 260 -10.45 -2.86 -17.22
N ASP A 261 -10.58 -4.11 -17.66
CA ASP A 261 -11.40 -4.48 -18.82
C ASP A 261 -12.90 -4.33 -18.55
N VAL A 262 -13.34 -4.56 -17.32
CA VAL A 262 -14.74 -4.32 -16.91
C VAL A 262 -15.11 -2.86 -17.12
N TYR A 263 -14.17 -1.95 -16.85
CA TYR A 263 -14.37 -0.53 -17.01
C TYR A 263 -14.53 -0.08 -18.47
N LEU A 264 -13.78 -0.70 -19.39
CA LEU A 264 -13.78 -0.36 -20.81
C LEU A 264 -14.99 -0.93 -21.59
N SER A 265 -15.88 -1.67 -20.93
CA SER A 265 -17.09 -2.19 -21.56
C SER A 265 -18.21 -1.12 -21.56
N ASP A 266 -18.76 -0.83 -22.75
CA ASP A 266 -19.68 0.31 -23.05
C ASP A 266 -21.06 0.31 -22.33
N ASN A 267 -21.25 -0.44 -21.24
CA ASN A 267 -22.58 -0.83 -20.76
C ASN A 267 -22.93 -0.40 -19.33
N HIS A 268 -22.51 0.78 -18.89
CA HIS A 268 -22.82 1.25 -17.53
C HIS A 268 -23.42 2.66 -17.49
N ASP A 269 -24.59 2.78 -16.83
CA ASP A 269 -25.21 4.06 -16.44
C ASP A 269 -24.28 4.73 -15.41
N GLU A 270 -23.87 5.98 -15.66
CA GLU A 270 -22.79 6.70 -14.95
C GLU A 270 -23.08 6.99 -13.47
N ARG A 271 -24.18 6.50 -12.91
CA ARG A 271 -24.72 6.90 -11.61
C ARG A 271 -24.19 6.10 -10.41
N GLU A 272 -23.20 5.23 -10.56
CA GLU A 272 -22.78 4.33 -9.47
C GLU A 272 -21.29 4.44 -9.09
N PHE A 273 -21.05 4.43 -7.77
CA PHE A 273 -19.77 4.65 -7.12
C PHE A 273 -18.68 3.64 -7.55
N GLY A 274 -19.05 2.39 -7.87
CA GLY A 274 -18.13 1.36 -8.35
C GLY A 274 -17.49 1.66 -9.72
N LEU A 275 -18.19 2.41 -10.60
CA LEU A 275 -17.62 2.79 -11.90
C LEU A 275 -16.51 3.83 -11.73
N LYS A 276 -16.62 4.76 -10.77
CA LYS A 276 -15.57 5.75 -10.47
C LYS A 276 -14.22 5.07 -10.16
N GLN A 277 -14.28 4.00 -9.37
CA GLN A 277 -13.10 3.20 -8.99
C GLN A 277 -12.55 2.35 -10.14
N ALA A 278 -13.43 1.91 -11.05
CA ALA A 278 -12.99 1.24 -12.25
C ALA A 278 -12.34 2.23 -13.24
N LYS A 279 -12.85 3.48 -13.32
CA LYS A 279 -12.24 4.58 -14.13
C LYS A 279 -10.87 4.96 -13.61
N SER A 280 -10.72 5.02 -12.28
CA SER A 280 -9.44 5.36 -11.66
C SER A 280 -8.39 4.33 -12.06
N ILE A 281 -8.62 3.03 -11.85
CA ILE A 281 -7.62 1.96 -12.13
C ILE A 281 -7.07 1.96 -13.57
N ALA A 282 -7.81 2.51 -14.53
CA ALA A 282 -7.39 2.63 -15.93
C ALA A 282 -6.57 3.90 -16.23
N ALA A 283 -6.31 4.78 -15.25
CA ALA A 283 -5.55 5.99 -15.47
C ALA A 283 -4.09 5.68 -15.80
N VAL A 284 -3.54 6.48 -16.71
CA VAL A 284 -2.13 6.39 -17.09
C VAL A 284 -1.34 7.32 -16.18
N LYS A 285 -0.32 6.78 -15.50
CA LYS A 285 0.69 7.58 -14.81
C LYS A 285 1.77 7.99 -15.81
N PRO A 286 1.91 9.27 -16.19
CA PRO A 286 2.97 9.69 -17.10
C PRO A 286 4.35 9.48 -16.46
N THR A 287 5.32 9.06 -17.27
CA THR A 287 6.71 8.85 -16.84
C THR A 287 7.60 10.06 -17.11
N PHE A 288 7.21 10.92 -18.06
CA PHE A 288 8.00 12.08 -18.51
C PHE A 288 9.43 11.67 -18.93
N GLU A 289 9.51 10.64 -19.77
CA GLU A 289 10.77 10.02 -20.21
C GLU A 289 11.70 10.99 -20.92
N GLU A 290 11.18 11.84 -21.83
CA GLU A 290 12.01 12.78 -22.58
C GLU A 290 12.75 13.77 -21.66
N GLU A 291 12.04 14.35 -20.69
CA GLU A 291 12.59 15.27 -19.71
C GLU A 291 13.61 14.58 -18.80
N ALA A 292 13.30 13.36 -18.36
CA ALA A 292 14.18 12.60 -17.50
C ALA A 292 15.47 12.17 -18.21
N GLU A 293 15.39 11.75 -19.47
CA GLU A 293 16.56 11.41 -20.30
C GLU A 293 17.42 12.64 -20.57
N ALA A 294 16.82 13.81 -20.81
CA ALA A 294 17.56 15.06 -20.97
C ALA A 294 18.35 15.43 -19.70
N LEU A 295 17.73 15.30 -18.52
CA LEU A 295 18.41 15.49 -17.24
C LEU A 295 19.51 14.44 -17.01
N GLN A 296 19.30 13.19 -17.44
CA GLN A 296 20.32 12.15 -17.36
C GLN A 296 21.53 12.46 -18.24
N GLN A 297 21.32 12.90 -19.48
CA GLN A 297 22.38 13.28 -20.41
C GLN A 297 23.19 14.48 -19.89
N ALA A 298 22.54 15.41 -19.18
CA ALA A 298 23.18 16.51 -18.49
C ALA A 298 23.93 16.09 -17.20
N GLY A 299 23.82 14.84 -16.77
CA GLY A 299 24.42 14.32 -15.53
C GLY A 299 23.68 14.73 -14.25
N LEU A 300 22.45 15.24 -14.37
CA LEU A 300 21.64 15.79 -13.28
C LEU A 300 20.66 14.76 -12.68
N LEU A 301 20.32 13.71 -13.45
CA LEU A 301 19.51 12.59 -12.99
C LEU A 301 20.29 11.28 -13.19
N GLN A 302 20.39 10.48 -12.13
CA GLN A 302 21.06 9.17 -12.20
C GLN A 302 20.03 8.04 -12.22
N GLY A 303 20.29 6.99 -12.97
CA GLY A 303 19.48 5.77 -12.93
C GLY A 303 19.92 4.81 -11.82
N ASN A 304 19.18 3.71 -11.68
CA ASN A 304 19.52 2.54 -10.88
C ASN A 304 19.49 1.28 -11.77
N GLU A 305 19.50 0.10 -11.16
CA GLU A 305 19.41 -1.19 -11.86
C GLU A 305 18.12 -1.37 -12.69
N LYS A 306 17.08 -0.57 -12.44
CA LYS A 306 15.82 -0.51 -13.20
C LYS A 306 15.79 0.65 -14.20
N GLY A 307 16.94 1.22 -14.56
CA GLY A 307 17.03 2.39 -15.45
C GLY A 307 16.68 3.67 -14.70
N LEU A 308 15.83 4.52 -15.28
CA LEU A 308 15.46 5.78 -14.63
C LEU A 308 14.41 5.63 -13.51
N ASP A 309 13.72 4.49 -13.44
CA ASP A 309 12.77 4.12 -12.37
C ASP A 309 11.68 5.19 -12.16
N LEU A 310 11.12 5.70 -13.28
CA LEU A 310 10.30 6.93 -13.31
C LEU A 310 8.94 6.77 -12.63
N LEU A 311 8.40 5.55 -12.55
CA LEU A 311 7.18 5.25 -11.81
C LEU A 311 7.40 5.16 -10.29
N LYS A 312 8.64 5.19 -9.79
CA LYS A 312 8.88 5.08 -8.35
C LYS A 312 8.35 6.31 -7.60
N PRO A 313 7.41 6.14 -6.64
CA PRO A 313 7.04 7.21 -5.72
C PRO A 313 8.26 7.64 -4.91
N LEU A 314 8.44 8.94 -4.72
CA LEU A 314 9.62 9.44 -4.01
C LEU A 314 9.31 9.67 -2.53
N SER A 315 10.19 9.16 -1.68
CA SER A 315 10.29 9.68 -0.32
C SER A 315 10.82 11.12 -0.33
N ARG A 316 10.51 11.87 0.72
CA ARG A 316 10.93 13.27 0.86
C ARG A 316 12.45 13.43 0.79
N ILE A 317 13.21 12.47 1.32
CA ILE A 317 14.67 12.51 1.24
C ILE A 317 15.20 12.20 -0.16
N GLU A 318 14.59 11.27 -0.89
CA GLU A 318 14.96 10.98 -2.27
C GLU A 318 14.67 12.15 -3.19
N ALA A 319 13.51 12.79 -3.03
CA ALA A 319 13.14 13.98 -3.79
C ALA A 319 14.10 15.16 -3.52
N THR A 320 14.46 15.37 -2.25
CA THR A 320 15.44 16.40 -1.87
C THR A 320 16.82 16.10 -2.45
N ALA A 321 17.28 14.85 -2.37
CA ALA A 321 18.57 14.45 -2.94
C ALA A 321 18.60 14.64 -4.47
N LEU A 322 17.50 14.32 -5.15
CA LEU A 322 17.34 14.52 -6.59
C LEU A 322 17.45 16.02 -6.94
N LEU A 323 16.74 16.90 -6.23
CA LEU A 323 16.81 18.35 -6.46
C LEU A 323 18.21 18.92 -6.15
N VAL A 324 18.83 18.53 -5.03
CA VAL A 324 20.20 18.98 -4.67
C VAL A 324 21.21 18.62 -5.76
N ARG A 325 21.11 17.42 -6.34
CA ARG A 325 21.93 17.00 -7.48
C ARG A 325 21.66 17.84 -8.73
N ALA A 326 20.38 18.05 -9.05
CA ALA A 326 19.98 18.83 -10.22
C ALA A 326 20.40 20.31 -10.16
N LEU A 327 20.63 20.83 -8.95
CA LEU A 327 21.18 22.16 -8.69
C LEU A 327 22.73 22.19 -8.71
N GLY A 328 23.39 21.05 -8.94
CA GLY A 328 24.85 20.95 -8.91
C GLY A 328 25.46 21.06 -7.51
N LEU A 329 24.65 20.94 -6.46
CA LEU A 329 25.07 21.15 -5.07
C LEU A 329 25.60 19.88 -4.39
N GLU A 330 25.56 18.73 -5.06
CA GLU A 330 25.94 17.44 -4.45
C GLU A 330 27.39 17.42 -3.91
N ASN A 331 28.30 18.22 -4.46
CA ASN A 331 29.69 18.28 -4.02
C ASN A 331 29.95 19.33 -2.93
N GLU A 332 28.94 20.11 -2.53
CA GLU A 332 29.06 21.08 -1.45
C GLU A 332 29.40 20.36 -0.13
N PRO A 333 30.22 20.96 0.74
CA PRO A 333 30.45 20.44 2.07
C PRO A 333 29.14 20.54 2.88
N ALA A 334 28.92 19.56 3.76
CA ALA A 334 27.78 19.54 4.67
C ALA A 334 28.23 18.93 5.99
N ALA A 335 27.57 19.27 7.09
CA ALA A 335 27.84 18.63 8.38
C ALA A 335 27.59 17.11 8.31
N GLU A 336 28.42 16.33 9.01
CA GLU A 336 28.24 14.86 9.13
C GLU A 336 27.06 14.47 10.02
N GLN A 337 26.65 15.38 10.91
CA GLN A 337 25.51 15.20 11.81
C GLN A 337 24.28 15.86 11.20
N SER A 338 23.15 15.17 11.25
CA SER A 338 21.88 15.73 10.80
C SER A 338 21.42 16.87 11.71
N GLU A 339 20.89 17.95 11.12
CA GLU A 339 20.15 18.97 11.88
C GLU A 339 18.79 18.43 12.36
N PHE A 340 18.22 17.45 11.66
CA PHE A 340 16.93 16.84 11.95
C PHE A 340 17.06 15.60 12.84
N ALA A 341 16.22 15.50 13.86
CA ALA A 341 16.25 14.46 14.89
C ALA A 341 15.84 13.06 14.41
N ASP A 342 15.04 12.99 13.34
CA ASP A 342 14.51 11.77 12.74
C ASP A 342 15.36 11.22 11.59
N ILE A 343 16.52 11.84 11.32
CA ILE A 343 17.54 11.29 10.41
C ILE A 343 18.73 10.83 11.26
N PRO A 344 18.92 9.51 11.45
CA PRO A 344 20.04 8.98 12.21
C PRO A 344 21.39 9.36 11.60
N ASN A 345 22.39 9.57 12.46
CA ASN A 345 23.77 9.76 12.00
C ASN A 345 24.23 8.56 11.15
N GLY A 346 24.89 8.85 10.03
CA GLY A 346 25.30 7.82 9.06
C GLY A 346 24.21 7.41 8.06
N HIS A 347 22.99 7.94 8.16
CA HIS A 347 21.99 7.78 7.11
C HIS A 347 22.46 8.45 5.82
N TRP A 348 22.30 7.80 4.67
CA TRP A 348 22.78 8.29 3.36
C TRP A 348 22.22 9.69 3.01
N GLY A 349 21.02 9.99 3.51
CA GLY A 349 20.31 11.25 3.32
C GLY A 349 20.87 12.45 4.09
N VAL A 350 21.72 12.25 5.12
CA VAL A 350 22.17 13.34 6.01
C VAL A 350 22.76 14.50 5.22
N LYS A 351 23.66 14.21 4.27
CA LYS A 351 24.30 15.22 3.43
C LYS A 351 23.26 16.07 2.68
N TYR A 352 22.28 15.43 2.03
CA TYR A 352 21.29 16.12 1.22
C TYR A 352 20.32 16.95 2.06
N ALA A 353 19.91 16.43 3.22
CA ALA A 353 19.06 17.17 4.15
C ALA A 353 19.76 18.43 4.69
N ASN A 354 21.04 18.31 5.07
CA ASN A 354 21.84 19.43 5.58
C ASN A 354 22.09 20.48 4.50
N ILE A 355 22.50 20.08 3.28
CA ILE A 355 22.68 21.03 2.16
C ILE A 355 21.36 21.77 1.90
N ALA A 356 20.25 21.04 1.85
CA ALA A 356 18.95 21.65 1.61
C ALA A 356 18.54 22.62 2.73
N ALA A 357 18.85 22.32 3.99
CA ALA A 357 18.58 23.21 5.11
C ALA A 357 19.45 24.48 5.06
N GLU A 358 20.77 24.31 4.87
CA GLU A 358 21.75 25.41 4.78
C GLU A 358 21.44 26.37 3.62
N LYS A 359 20.97 25.85 2.48
CA LYS A 359 20.58 26.65 1.31
C LYS A 359 19.13 27.17 1.39
N GLY A 360 18.40 26.91 2.48
CA GLY A 360 17.02 27.37 2.67
C GLY A 360 15.97 26.66 1.81
N ILE A 361 16.32 25.56 1.16
CA ILE A 361 15.46 24.73 0.31
C ILE A 361 14.39 24.02 1.15
N THR A 362 14.75 23.57 2.36
CA THR A 362 13.84 22.90 3.30
C THR A 362 13.89 23.53 4.69
N LYS A 363 12.80 23.38 5.44
CA LYS A 363 12.70 23.76 6.86
C LYS A 363 12.29 22.57 7.75
N GLY A 364 12.31 21.36 7.20
CA GLY A 364 11.71 20.18 7.83
C GLY A 364 10.17 20.22 7.82
N VAL A 365 9.56 19.40 8.66
CA VAL A 365 8.10 19.27 8.84
C VAL A 365 7.61 19.81 10.20
N GLY A 366 8.50 20.42 10.98
CA GLY A 366 8.25 20.86 12.36
C GLY A 366 8.94 19.96 13.38
N ASN A 367 8.95 20.34 14.66
CA ASN A 367 9.54 19.56 15.78
C ASN A 367 10.99 19.07 15.57
N ASN A 368 11.77 19.78 14.75
CA ASN A 368 13.11 19.36 14.34
C ASN A 368 13.14 18.04 13.55
N GLU A 369 12.06 17.72 12.82
CA GLU A 369 11.92 16.52 11.99
C GLU A 369 11.94 16.87 10.50
N PHE A 370 12.41 15.92 9.69
CA PHE A 370 12.45 16.01 8.23
C PHE A 370 11.38 15.16 7.54
N ALA A 371 10.99 14.04 8.16
CA ALA A 371 10.18 12.95 7.63
C ALA A 371 10.82 12.27 6.40
N PRO A 372 12.03 11.66 6.52
CA PRO A 372 12.81 11.21 5.37
C PRO A 372 12.12 10.15 4.54
N ASN A 373 11.42 9.21 5.18
CA ASN A 373 10.79 8.07 4.51
C ASN A 373 9.35 8.35 4.08
N SER A 374 8.76 9.47 4.50
CA SER A 374 7.41 9.84 4.07
C SER A 374 7.42 10.17 2.58
N LEU A 375 6.41 9.69 1.84
CA LEU A 375 6.21 10.09 0.46
C LEU A 375 6.07 11.61 0.37
N VAL A 376 6.77 12.20 -0.60
CA VAL A 376 6.64 13.62 -0.91
C VAL A 376 5.36 13.85 -1.70
N THR A 377 4.70 14.97 -1.48
CA THR A 377 3.59 15.41 -2.34
C THR A 377 4.11 16.35 -3.43
N ASP A 378 3.33 16.52 -4.49
CA ASP A 378 3.53 17.53 -5.53
C ASP A 378 3.78 18.95 -4.96
N ASN A 379 2.96 19.39 -4.02
CA ASN A 379 3.06 20.69 -3.37
C ASN A 379 4.32 20.79 -2.50
N GLN A 380 4.69 19.71 -1.83
CA GLN A 380 5.93 19.68 -1.06
C GLN A 380 7.15 19.77 -1.98
N PHE A 381 7.17 19.06 -3.11
CA PHE A 381 8.27 19.14 -4.06
C PHE A 381 8.34 20.51 -4.75
N ALA A 382 7.20 21.04 -5.19
CA ALA A 382 7.10 22.39 -5.75
C ALA A 382 7.61 23.46 -4.76
N THR A 383 7.33 23.29 -3.46
CA THR A 383 7.88 24.14 -2.40
C THR A 383 9.41 24.08 -2.35
N LEU A 384 10.03 22.90 -2.48
CA LEU A 384 11.49 22.78 -2.53
C LEU A 384 12.07 23.51 -3.75
N VAL A 385 11.43 23.36 -4.92
CA VAL A 385 11.84 24.01 -6.18
C VAL A 385 11.76 25.54 -6.06
N LEU A 386 10.62 26.09 -5.62
CA LEU A 386 10.45 27.54 -5.43
C LEU A 386 11.45 28.11 -4.43
N ARG A 387 11.70 27.42 -3.31
CA ARG A 387 12.70 27.85 -2.32
C ARG A 387 14.12 27.79 -2.88
N SER A 388 14.44 26.80 -3.70
CA SER A 388 15.76 26.73 -4.36
C SER A 388 15.98 27.89 -5.35
N ALA A 389 14.90 28.47 -5.87
CA ALA A 389 14.93 29.72 -6.63
C ALA A 389 14.97 30.99 -5.75
N ASN A 390 15.20 30.85 -4.44
CA ASN A 390 15.18 31.90 -3.41
C ASN A 390 13.83 32.61 -3.26
N GLU A 391 12.74 31.90 -3.53
CA GLU A 391 11.41 32.46 -3.35
C GLU A 391 10.81 32.13 -1.98
N SER A 392 10.05 33.08 -1.46
CA SER A 392 9.40 32.96 -0.14
C SER A 392 7.96 33.46 -0.11
N ASP A 393 7.47 34.08 -1.19
CA ASP A 393 6.12 34.65 -1.29
C ASP A 393 5.20 33.73 -2.09
N PHE A 394 4.85 32.59 -1.48
CA PHE A 394 3.89 31.62 -2.02
C PHE A 394 3.26 30.80 -0.89
N ASN A 395 2.08 30.23 -1.15
CA ASN A 395 1.46 29.28 -0.23
C ASN A 395 2.03 27.88 -0.48
N TRP A 396 2.71 27.29 0.52
CA TRP A 396 3.31 25.97 0.40
C TRP A 396 2.26 24.85 0.27
N GLU A 397 1.03 25.08 0.74
CA GLU A 397 -0.08 24.12 0.61
C GLU A 397 -0.58 23.98 -0.82
N THR A 398 -0.33 25.00 -1.66
CA THR A 398 -0.77 25.06 -3.07
C THR A 398 0.38 25.41 -4.01
N ALA A 399 1.62 25.08 -3.65
CA ALA A 399 2.82 25.45 -4.41
C ALA A 399 2.83 24.91 -5.85
N ILE A 400 2.14 23.78 -6.12
CA ILE A 400 2.01 23.25 -7.47
C ILE A 400 1.21 24.19 -8.40
N GLU A 401 0.22 24.89 -7.84
CA GLU A 401 -0.57 25.90 -8.55
C GLU A 401 0.32 27.09 -8.93
N THR A 402 1.23 27.50 -8.03
CA THR A 402 2.21 28.56 -8.33
C THR A 402 3.12 28.19 -9.51
N LEU A 403 3.59 26.93 -9.59
CA LEU A 403 4.34 26.48 -10.77
C LEU A 403 3.49 26.50 -12.04
N THR A 404 2.21 26.15 -11.93
CA THR A 404 1.26 26.13 -13.04
C THR A 404 0.93 27.54 -13.55
N GLU A 405 0.64 28.48 -12.66
CA GLU A 405 0.33 29.89 -12.98
C GLU A 405 1.48 30.60 -13.69
N ARG A 406 2.71 30.18 -13.40
CA ARG A 406 3.93 30.70 -14.04
C ARG A 406 4.28 29.97 -15.33
N GLY A 407 3.47 28.99 -15.71
CA GLY A 407 3.68 28.17 -16.88
C GLY A 407 4.93 27.29 -16.77
N ILE A 408 5.41 26.96 -15.58
CA ILE A 408 6.52 26.01 -15.40
C ILE A 408 6.05 24.61 -15.81
N ILE A 409 4.89 24.19 -15.32
CA ILE A 409 4.19 22.98 -15.78
C ILE A 409 2.78 23.35 -16.24
N THR A 410 2.11 22.42 -16.92
CA THR A 410 0.71 22.61 -17.32
C THR A 410 -0.26 22.15 -16.21
N PRO A 411 -1.51 22.63 -16.21
CA PRO A 411 -2.55 22.08 -15.32
C PRO A 411 -2.79 20.57 -15.55
N GLU A 412 -2.58 20.10 -16.78
CA GLU A 412 -2.75 18.69 -17.12
C GLU A 412 -1.64 17.84 -16.49
N ASP A 413 -0.37 18.29 -16.57
CA ASP A 413 0.74 17.66 -15.86
C ASP A 413 0.44 17.55 -14.36
N ALA A 414 0.10 18.68 -13.73
CA ALA A 414 -0.17 18.75 -12.30
C ALA A 414 -1.31 17.82 -11.85
N SER A 415 -2.34 17.64 -12.69
CA SER A 415 -3.48 16.78 -12.34
C SER A 415 -3.14 15.29 -12.24
N THR A 416 -1.98 14.88 -12.78
CA THR A 416 -1.47 13.49 -12.70
C THR A 416 -0.46 13.27 -11.56
N MET A 417 -0.13 14.30 -10.77
CA MET A 417 0.91 14.26 -9.73
C MET A 417 0.38 13.97 -8.31
N ASP A 418 -0.81 13.38 -8.20
CA ASP A 418 -1.47 12.94 -6.97
C ASP A 418 -0.68 11.84 -6.22
N LEU A 419 -0.06 10.91 -6.95
CA LEU A 419 1.00 10.04 -6.45
C LEU A 419 2.33 10.54 -7.01
N PHE A 420 3.10 11.30 -6.23
CA PHE A 420 4.30 11.97 -6.74
C PHE A 420 5.48 11.01 -6.94
N THR A 421 5.94 10.93 -8.18
CA THR A 421 6.95 9.99 -8.66
C THR A 421 8.25 10.66 -9.08
N ARG A 422 9.25 9.82 -9.35
CA ARG A 422 10.54 10.25 -9.90
C ARG A 422 10.40 10.91 -11.28
N GLY A 423 9.46 10.46 -12.11
CA GLY A 423 9.10 11.10 -13.37
C GLY A 423 8.57 12.52 -13.18
N ASP A 424 7.64 12.70 -12.23
CA ASP A 424 7.08 14.03 -11.92
C ASP A 424 8.16 15.01 -11.45
N ALA A 425 9.08 14.54 -10.60
CA ALA A 425 10.22 15.33 -10.13
C ALA A 425 11.14 15.74 -11.31
N ALA A 426 11.42 14.81 -12.22
CA ALA A 426 12.21 15.06 -13.41
C ALA A 426 11.55 16.10 -14.32
N LYS A 427 10.24 15.97 -14.58
CA LYS A 427 9.43 16.93 -15.34
C LYS A 427 9.54 18.33 -14.77
N ILE A 428 9.27 18.50 -13.48
CA ILE A 428 9.31 19.82 -12.82
C ILE A 428 10.72 20.40 -12.88
N ILE A 429 11.77 19.62 -12.59
CA ILE A 429 13.15 20.12 -12.62
C ILE A 429 13.55 20.55 -14.03
N TYR A 430 13.28 19.73 -15.04
CA TYR A 430 13.61 20.01 -16.42
C TYR A 430 12.95 21.33 -16.86
N GLU A 431 11.63 21.44 -16.70
CA GLU A 431 10.88 22.63 -17.09
C GLU A 431 11.30 23.87 -16.32
N ALA A 432 11.57 23.75 -15.02
CA ALA A 432 12.03 24.86 -14.20
C ALA A 432 13.41 25.37 -14.65
N ARG A 433 14.29 24.49 -15.16
CA ARG A 433 15.58 24.90 -15.76
C ARG A 433 15.38 25.58 -17.11
N GLU A 434 14.60 24.98 -18.01
CA GLU A 434 14.33 25.54 -19.34
C GLU A 434 13.67 26.92 -19.28
N LYS A 435 12.82 27.15 -18.26
CA LYS A 435 12.13 28.42 -18.03
C LYS A 435 12.91 29.38 -17.13
N GLY A 436 14.15 29.03 -16.76
CA GLY A 436 15.08 29.89 -16.02
C GLY A 436 14.73 30.13 -14.55
N LEU A 437 13.82 29.33 -13.98
CA LEU A 437 13.51 29.33 -12.55
C LEU A 437 14.66 28.70 -11.74
N LEU A 438 15.19 27.57 -12.22
CA LEU A 438 16.39 26.94 -11.68
C LEU A 438 17.59 27.30 -12.57
N ARG A 439 18.73 27.60 -11.96
CA ARG A 439 19.99 27.93 -12.67
C ARG A 439 20.98 26.78 -12.56
#